data_AF-A0A9P4WBJ0-F1
#
_entry.id   AF-A0A9P4WBJ0-F1
#
_cell.length_a   1.000
_cell.length_b   1.000
_cell.length_c   1.000
_cell.angle_alpha   90.00
_cell.angle_beta   90.00
_cell.angle_gamma   90.00
#
_symmetry.space_group_name_H-M   'P 1'
#
loop_
_entity.id
_entity.type
_entity.pdbx_description
1 polymer ?
#
loop_
_entity_poly.entity_id
_entity_poly.type
_entity_poly.pdbx_seq_one_letter_code
_entity_poly.pdbx_strand_id
1 'polypeptide(L)'
;MRFSEVQLGDLGGCYPVDSEWATSGTVVGTPLWTSPEILMEQPWNTAADIWSFGTLLINLIYGGNFNILRPKGYKRDHEEYIYRVVVEQFKYFGPFPASVAEIFDPDTVESIISIMKGNPQETLTPFVRITEREVTKKNNVFISKMMKMDWRDRPTAKEILEDEWWNDDTV
;
A
#
# COMPACT_ATOMS: atom_id res chain seq x y z
N MET A 1 -19.10 16.12 12.56
CA MET A 1 -17.90 16.46 13.35
C MET A 1 -16.78 16.74 12.34
N ARG A 2 -16.18 17.94 12.36
CA ARG A 2 -14.98 18.25 11.57
C ARG A 2 -13.83 18.30 12.56
N PHE A 3 -12.75 17.56 12.29
CA PHE A 3 -11.52 17.65 13.06
C PHE A 3 -10.72 18.84 12.51
N SER A 4 -10.30 19.75 13.37
CA SER A 4 -9.47 20.90 12.99
C SER A 4 -7.99 20.70 13.33
N GLU A 5 -7.70 19.83 14.30
CA GLU A 5 -6.37 19.48 14.73
C GLU A 5 -6.27 17.95 14.79
N VAL A 6 -5.27 17.42 14.10
CA VAL A 6 -4.97 15.98 14.06
C VAL A 6 -3.51 15.82 14.45
N GLN A 7 -3.25 14.88 15.36
CA GLN A 7 -1.91 14.56 15.82
C GLN A 7 -1.65 13.08 15.57
N LEU A 8 -0.45 12.75 15.08
CA LEU A 8 0.03 11.37 15.04
C LEU A 8 0.47 10.96 16.43
N GLY A 9 0.06 9.76 16.85
CA GLY A 9 0.45 9.14 18.11
C GLY A 9 0.96 7.73 17.89
N ASP A 10 1.34 7.06 18.98
CA ASP A 10 1.89 5.70 18.98
C ASP A 10 3.17 5.55 18.14
N LEU A 11 4.27 6.09 18.66
CA LEU A 11 5.59 6.03 18.03
C LEU A 11 6.40 4.78 18.45
N GLY A 12 5.76 3.77 19.06
CA GLY A 12 6.44 2.57 19.55
C GLY A 12 7.02 1.68 18.45
N GLY A 13 6.54 1.83 17.21
CA GLY A 13 7.03 1.14 16.02
C GLY A 13 7.81 2.02 15.04
N CYS A 14 8.29 3.20 15.47
CA CYS A 14 9.08 4.08 14.62
C CYS A 14 10.56 3.67 14.65
N TYR A 15 11.17 3.60 13.47
CA TYR A 15 12.57 3.24 13.32
C TYR A 15 13.30 4.26 12.44
N PRO A 16 14.57 4.58 12.75
CA PRO A 16 15.43 5.30 11.81
C PRO A 16 15.56 4.53 10.49
N VAL A 17 15.65 5.26 9.37
CA VAL A 17 15.75 4.68 8.02
C VAL A 17 17.02 3.84 7.85
N ASP A 18 18.08 4.18 8.59
CA ASP A 18 19.37 3.50 8.62
C ASP A 18 19.46 2.43 9.73
N SER A 19 18.35 2.12 10.42
CA SER A 19 18.33 1.07 11.43
C SER A 19 18.45 -0.32 10.82
N GLU A 20 19.04 -1.24 11.58
CA GLU A 20 19.15 -2.66 11.19
C GLU A 20 17.77 -3.28 10.88
N TRP A 21 16.74 -2.89 11.62
CA TRP A 21 15.35 -3.32 11.39
C TRP A 21 14.85 -2.95 9.99
N ALA A 22 15.12 -1.72 9.55
CA ALA A 22 14.73 -1.22 8.23
C ALA A 22 15.57 -1.83 7.11
N THR A 23 16.89 -1.92 7.30
CA THR A 23 17.81 -2.43 6.28
C THR A 23 17.79 -3.95 6.11
N SER A 24 17.38 -4.69 7.14
CA SER A 24 17.21 -6.16 7.09
C SER A 24 15.85 -6.61 6.55
N GLY A 25 14.92 -5.69 6.33
CA GLY A 25 13.57 -6.03 5.87
C GLY A 25 12.69 -6.65 6.96
N THR A 26 12.86 -6.28 8.22
CA THR A 26 12.01 -6.81 9.30
C THR A 26 10.54 -6.47 9.03
N VAL A 27 9.66 -7.47 9.12
CA VAL A 27 8.22 -7.27 9.00
C VAL A 27 7.68 -6.49 10.20
N VAL A 28 7.12 -5.32 9.95
CA VAL A 28 6.54 -4.44 10.98
C VAL A 28 5.13 -3.98 10.60
N GLY A 29 4.38 -3.54 11.61
CA GLY A 29 3.03 -3.03 11.45
C GLY A 29 1.95 -4.12 11.36
N THR A 30 0.74 -3.71 10.99
CA THR A 30 -0.39 -4.63 10.82
C THR A 30 -0.61 -4.87 9.32
N PRO A 31 -0.67 -6.14 8.84
CA PRO A 31 -0.54 -6.43 7.42
C PRO A 31 -1.44 -5.67 6.45
N LEU A 32 -2.67 -5.32 6.87
CA LEU A 32 -3.61 -4.57 6.03
C LEU A 32 -3.19 -3.14 5.70
N TRP A 33 -2.30 -2.55 6.49
CA TRP A 33 -1.77 -1.19 6.30
C TRP A 33 -0.32 -1.21 5.80
N THR A 34 0.37 -2.34 5.99
CA THR A 34 1.78 -2.51 5.67
C THR A 34 2.01 -2.61 4.15
N SER A 35 3.11 -2.00 3.69
CA SER A 35 3.51 -1.98 2.28
C SER A 35 3.98 -3.35 1.77
N PRO A 36 3.90 -3.60 0.45
CA PRO A 36 4.28 -4.89 -0.13
C PRO A 36 5.74 -5.26 0.16
N GLU A 37 6.67 -4.29 0.13
CA GLU A 37 8.09 -4.54 0.41
C GLU A 37 8.33 -5.01 1.85
N ILE A 38 7.63 -4.45 2.85
CA ILE A 38 7.74 -4.92 4.24
C ILE A 38 7.14 -6.32 4.38
N LEU A 39 6.00 -6.59 3.73
CA LEU A 39 5.34 -7.90 3.79
C LEU A 39 6.12 -9.00 3.05
N MET A 40 7.02 -8.62 2.16
CA MET A 40 7.93 -9.50 1.44
C MET A 40 9.35 -9.48 2.01
N GLU A 41 9.50 -9.00 3.25
CA GLU A 41 10.77 -9.02 3.99
C GLU A 41 11.92 -8.28 3.29
N GLN A 42 11.59 -7.24 2.52
CA GLN A 42 12.55 -6.42 1.80
C GLN A 42 12.92 -5.16 2.57
N PRO A 43 14.12 -4.61 2.35
CA PRO A 43 14.51 -3.33 2.94
C PRO A 43 13.50 -2.23 2.64
N TRP A 44 13.18 -1.43 3.65
CA TRP A 44 12.13 -0.42 3.57
C TRP A 44 12.58 0.93 4.09
N ASN A 45 11.87 1.98 3.70
CA ASN A 45 12.14 3.37 4.07
C ASN A 45 10.82 4.14 4.23
N THR A 46 10.88 5.47 4.27
CA THR A 46 9.70 6.34 4.44
C THR A 46 8.62 6.16 3.36
N ALA A 47 8.93 5.56 2.20
CA ALA A 47 7.93 5.23 1.18
C ALA A 47 6.92 4.16 1.66
N ALA A 48 7.25 3.38 2.68
CA ALA A 48 6.31 2.45 3.33
C ALA A 48 5.21 3.20 4.11
N ASP A 49 5.53 4.35 4.70
CA ASP A 49 4.55 5.21 5.37
C ASP A 49 3.58 5.84 4.36
N ILE A 50 4.07 6.14 3.15
CA ILE A 50 3.24 6.66 2.05
C ILE A 50 2.19 5.62 1.61
N TRP A 51 2.58 4.36 1.50
CA TRP A 51 1.64 3.27 1.26
C TRP A 51 0.62 3.16 2.39
N SER A 52 1.08 3.18 3.64
CA SER A 52 0.22 3.11 4.82
C SER A 52 -0.80 4.25 4.84
N PHE A 53 -0.40 5.46 4.48
CA PHE A 53 -1.29 6.60 4.31
C PHE A 53 -2.33 6.37 3.20
N GLY A 54 -1.92 5.83 2.04
CA GLY A 54 -2.85 5.45 0.97
C GLY A 54 -3.90 4.43 1.42
N THR A 55 -3.50 3.40 2.17
CA THR A 55 -4.43 2.40 2.74
C THR A 55 -5.40 3.03 3.75
N LEU A 56 -4.94 3.98 4.56
CA LEU A 56 -5.78 4.76 5.47
C LEU A 56 -6.84 5.56 4.71
N LEU A 57 -6.46 6.28 3.65
CA LEU A 57 -7.41 7.05 2.82
C LEU A 57 -8.48 6.15 2.19
N ILE A 58 -8.08 5.00 1.64
CA ILE A 58 -9.03 4.02 1.11
C ILE A 58 -10.02 3.61 2.19
N ASN A 59 -9.54 3.25 3.38
CA ASN A 59 -10.41 2.84 4.49
C ASN A 59 -11.34 3.97 4.95
N LEU A 60 -10.90 5.23 4.93
CA LEU A 60 -11.74 6.39 5.27
C LEU A 60 -12.82 6.66 4.22
N ILE A 61 -12.53 6.46 2.93
CA ILE A 61 -13.50 6.64 1.84
C ILE A 61 -14.60 5.58 1.89
N TYR A 62 -14.23 4.31 2.06
CA TYR A 62 -15.21 3.23 2.11
C TYR A 62 -15.96 3.16 3.45
N GLY A 63 -15.29 3.48 4.56
CA GLY A 63 -15.86 3.43 5.91
C GLY A 63 -16.28 2.02 6.36
N GLY A 64 -16.98 1.95 7.49
CA GLY A 64 -17.74 0.75 7.89
C GLY A 64 -16.95 -0.54 8.13
N ASN A 65 -15.69 -0.47 8.59
CA ASN A 65 -14.78 -1.62 8.74
C ASN A 65 -14.47 -2.40 7.45
N PHE A 66 -14.75 -1.80 6.28
CA PHE A 66 -14.43 -2.38 4.99
C PHE A 66 -13.01 -2.00 4.56
N ASN A 67 -12.20 -3.00 4.24
CA ASN A 67 -10.86 -2.80 3.68
C ASN A 67 -10.71 -3.74 2.47
N ILE A 68 -10.48 -3.15 1.29
CA ILE A 68 -10.38 -3.90 0.02
C ILE A 68 -9.20 -4.89 0.01
N LEU A 69 -8.17 -4.64 0.82
CA LEU A 69 -6.98 -5.48 0.94
C LEU A 69 -7.18 -6.64 1.92
N ARG A 70 -8.34 -6.74 2.58
CA ARG A 70 -8.62 -7.84 3.48
C ARG A 70 -8.94 -9.12 2.70
N PRO A 71 -8.14 -10.19 2.83
CA PRO A 71 -8.42 -11.44 2.14
C PRO A 71 -9.67 -12.12 2.72
N LYS A 72 -10.63 -12.44 1.85
CA LYS A 72 -11.88 -13.10 2.26
C LYS A 72 -11.61 -14.54 2.68
N GLY A 73 -12.11 -14.92 3.85
CA GLY A 73 -11.99 -16.30 4.37
C GLY A 73 -10.68 -16.61 5.10
N TYR A 74 -9.77 -15.64 5.25
CA TYR A 74 -8.52 -15.82 5.99
C TYR A 74 -8.53 -14.98 7.27
N LYS A 75 -8.16 -15.61 8.38
CA LYS A 75 -7.98 -14.94 9.67
C LYS A 75 -6.51 -14.54 9.84
N ARG A 76 -6.26 -13.56 10.73
CA ARG A 76 -4.92 -13.00 10.96
C ARG A 76 -3.89 -13.99 11.49
N ASP A 77 -4.35 -15.05 12.14
CA ASP A 77 -3.55 -16.13 12.72
C ASP A 77 -3.24 -17.25 11.70
N HIS A 78 -3.78 -17.19 10.48
CA HIS A 78 -3.42 -18.13 9.43
C HIS A 78 -2.02 -17.81 8.90
N GLU A 79 -1.19 -18.84 8.71
CA GLU A 79 0.19 -18.69 8.19
C GLU A 79 0.21 -17.98 6.82
N GLU A 80 -0.77 -18.25 5.96
CA GLU A 80 -0.84 -17.63 4.63
C GLU A 80 -1.44 -16.23 4.63
N TYR A 81 -1.84 -15.67 5.79
CA TYR A 81 -2.56 -14.40 5.84
C TYR A 81 -1.78 -13.28 5.16
N ILE A 82 -0.48 -13.14 5.47
CA ILE A 82 0.40 -12.11 4.88
C ILE A 82 0.46 -12.28 3.36
N TYR A 83 0.76 -13.49 2.90
CA TYR A 83 0.77 -13.80 1.46
C TYR A 83 -0.55 -13.42 0.78
N ARG A 84 -1.69 -13.73 1.42
CA ARG A 84 -3.01 -13.38 0.88
C ARG A 84 -3.26 -11.87 0.86
N VAL A 85 -2.75 -11.12 1.84
CA VAL A 85 -2.78 -9.65 1.79
C VAL A 85 -1.98 -9.15 0.57
N VAL A 86 -0.76 -9.64 0.35
CA VAL A 86 0.06 -9.25 -0.81
C VAL A 86 -0.65 -9.57 -2.13
N VAL A 87 -1.33 -10.72 -2.23
CA VAL A 87 -2.15 -11.07 -3.39
C VAL A 87 -3.30 -10.08 -3.59
N GLU A 88 -4.01 -9.66 -2.53
CA GLU A 88 -5.05 -8.63 -2.66
C GLU A 88 -4.45 -7.28 -3.07
N GLN A 89 -3.31 -6.86 -2.50
CA GLN A 89 -2.58 -5.65 -2.93
C GLN A 89 -2.27 -5.70 -4.44
N PHE A 90 -1.76 -6.84 -4.92
CA PHE A 90 -1.48 -7.06 -6.33
C PHE A 90 -2.73 -7.00 -7.21
N LYS A 91 -3.87 -7.54 -6.77
CA LYS A 91 -5.13 -7.52 -7.54
C LYS A 91 -5.63 -6.10 -7.82
N TYR A 92 -5.41 -5.17 -6.89
CA TYR A 92 -5.86 -3.79 -7.04
C TYR A 92 -4.79 -2.87 -7.65
N PHE A 93 -3.51 -3.08 -7.34
CA PHE A 93 -2.44 -2.13 -7.64
C PHE A 93 -1.30 -2.69 -8.50
N GLY A 94 -1.35 -3.98 -8.82
CA GLY A 94 -0.43 -4.62 -9.74
C GLY A 94 -0.65 -4.19 -11.21
N PRO A 95 0.22 -4.67 -12.12
CA PRO A 95 1.33 -5.60 -11.88
C PRO A 95 2.51 -4.99 -11.13
N PHE A 96 3.41 -5.85 -10.62
CA PHE A 96 4.74 -5.42 -10.22
C PHE A 96 5.53 -4.98 -11.46
N PRO A 97 6.18 -3.80 -11.45
CA PRO A 97 7.04 -3.40 -12.56
C PRO A 97 8.32 -4.24 -12.56
N ALA A 98 8.94 -4.45 -13.72
CA ALA A 98 10.16 -5.25 -13.84
C ALA A 98 11.35 -4.67 -13.04
N SER A 99 11.32 -3.36 -12.77
CA SER A 99 12.33 -2.63 -12.01
C SER A 99 12.51 -3.16 -10.59
N VAL A 100 11.49 -3.82 -9.99
CA VAL A 100 11.62 -4.38 -8.64
C VAL A 100 12.71 -5.46 -8.54
N ALA A 101 13.05 -6.12 -9.65
CA ALA A 101 14.13 -7.11 -9.68
C ALA A 101 15.54 -6.49 -9.49
N GLU A 102 15.66 -5.16 -9.56
CA GLU A 102 16.92 -4.45 -9.27
C GLU A 102 17.19 -4.28 -7.77
N ILE A 103 16.14 -4.38 -6.95
CA ILE A 103 16.17 -4.02 -5.53
C ILE A 103 15.76 -5.17 -4.61
N PHE A 104 14.98 -6.12 -5.11
CA PHE A 104 14.56 -7.29 -4.33
C PHE A 104 15.49 -8.47 -4.56
N ASP A 105 15.63 -9.29 -3.53
CA ASP A 105 16.40 -10.52 -3.64
C ASP A 105 15.76 -11.51 -4.62
N PRO A 106 16.52 -12.46 -5.20
CA PRO A 106 16.01 -13.40 -6.19
C PRO A 106 14.82 -14.24 -5.73
N ASP A 107 14.77 -14.67 -4.47
CA ASP A 107 13.71 -15.54 -3.95
C ASP A 107 12.39 -14.76 -3.86
N THR A 108 12.47 -13.49 -3.47
CA THR A 108 11.33 -12.56 -3.50
C THR A 108 10.85 -12.29 -4.92
N VAL A 109 11.76 -12.13 -5.88
CA VAL A 109 11.40 -11.98 -7.31
C VAL A 109 10.68 -13.22 -7.83
N GLU A 110 11.13 -14.43 -7.46
CA GLU A 110 10.44 -15.68 -7.80
C GLU A 110 9.03 -15.73 -7.21
N SER A 111 8.86 -15.28 -5.97
CA SER A 111 7.57 -15.18 -5.30
C SER A 111 6.62 -14.21 -6.02
N ILE A 112 7.13 -13.05 -6.44
CA ILE A 112 6.37 -12.09 -7.26
C ILE A 112 5.95 -12.71 -8.59
N ILE A 113 6.85 -13.39 -9.29
CA ILE A 113 6.54 -14.07 -10.55
C ILE A 113 5.45 -15.13 -10.33
N SER A 114 5.49 -15.86 -9.22
CA SER A 114 4.46 -16.84 -8.84
C SER A 114 3.10 -16.16 -8.63
N ILE A 115 3.06 -15.04 -7.89
CA ILE A 115 1.83 -14.24 -7.69
C ILE A 115 1.26 -13.77 -9.03
N MET A 116 2.10 -13.24 -9.92
CA MET A 116 1.71 -12.76 -11.24
C MET A 116 1.15 -13.88 -12.13
N LYS A 117 1.77 -15.05 -12.13
CA LYS A 117 1.28 -16.23 -12.87
C LYS A 117 -0.04 -16.76 -12.31
N GLY A 118 -0.20 -16.73 -10.99
CA GLY A 118 -1.44 -17.16 -10.32
C GLY A 118 -2.61 -16.18 -10.43
N ASN A 119 -2.35 -14.92 -10.79
CA ASN A 119 -3.34 -13.85 -10.90
C ASN A 119 -3.14 -13.10 -12.23
N PRO A 120 -3.54 -13.69 -13.37
CA PRO A 120 -3.35 -13.05 -14.67
C PRO A 120 -4.17 -11.76 -14.79
N GLN A 121 -3.74 -10.84 -15.67
CA GLN A 121 -4.26 -9.46 -15.76
C GLN A 121 -5.78 -9.38 -15.95
N GLU A 122 -6.36 -10.36 -16.62
CA GLU A 122 -7.79 -10.49 -16.89
C GLU A 122 -8.61 -10.75 -15.61
N THR A 123 -7.97 -11.26 -14.56
CA THR A 123 -8.60 -11.57 -13.26
C THR A 123 -8.46 -10.46 -12.24
N LEU A 124 -7.69 -9.42 -12.56
CA LEU A 124 -7.45 -8.30 -11.65
C LEU A 124 -8.68 -7.41 -11.56
N THR A 125 -8.78 -6.70 -10.46
CA THR A 125 -9.78 -5.64 -10.26
C THR A 125 -9.01 -4.34 -10.01
N PRO A 126 -8.42 -3.72 -11.05
CA PRO A 126 -7.55 -2.56 -10.85
C PRO A 126 -8.28 -1.44 -10.13
N PHE A 127 -7.66 -0.87 -9.10
CA PHE A 127 -8.23 0.22 -8.31
C PHE A 127 -8.63 1.40 -9.20
N VAL A 128 -7.85 1.68 -10.25
CA VAL A 128 -8.14 2.74 -11.23
C VAL A 128 -9.47 2.56 -11.98
N ARG A 129 -10.05 1.35 -11.98
CA ARG A 129 -11.33 1.04 -12.63
C ARG A 129 -12.52 1.05 -11.66
N ILE A 130 -12.28 1.32 -10.38
CA ILE A 130 -13.36 1.44 -9.38
C ILE A 130 -14.28 2.59 -9.78
N THR A 131 -15.59 2.37 -9.63
CA THR A 131 -16.61 3.30 -10.10
C THR A 131 -16.63 4.61 -9.31
N GLU A 132 -17.03 5.71 -9.95
CA GLU A 132 -17.15 7.02 -9.29
C GLU A 132 -18.18 7.06 -8.15
N ARG A 133 -19.11 6.09 -8.10
CA ARG A 133 -20.03 5.91 -6.98
C ARG A 133 -19.32 5.49 -5.69
N GLU A 134 -18.20 4.79 -5.81
CA GLU A 134 -17.39 4.35 -4.66
C GLU A 134 -16.24 5.32 -4.40
N VAL A 135 -15.51 5.72 -5.45
CA VAL A 135 -14.33 6.59 -5.34
C VAL A 135 -14.36 7.61 -6.47
N THR A 136 -14.44 8.90 -6.13
CA THR A 136 -14.38 9.98 -7.14
C THR A 136 -13.09 9.87 -7.97
N LYS A 137 -13.14 10.28 -9.24
CA LYS A 137 -11.95 10.25 -10.11
C LYS A 137 -10.75 10.99 -9.51
N LYS A 138 -11.00 12.13 -8.85
CA LYS A 138 -9.98 12.92 -8.13
C LYS A 138 -9.31 12.08 -7.02
N ASN A 139 -10.10 11.43 -6.16
CA ASN A 139 -9.58 10.56 -5.10
C ASN A 139 -8.85 9.35 -5.65
N ASN A 140 -9.38 8.76 -6.72
CA ASN A 140 -8.78 7.59 -7.36
C ASN A 140 -7.37 7.88 -7.88
N VAL A 141 -7.23 8.99 -8.62
CA VAL A 141 -5.93 9.45 -9.16
C VAL A 141 -4.95 9.72 -8.02
N PHE A 142 -5.39 10.44 -6.98
CA PHE A 142 -4.54 10.77 -5.84
C PHE A 142 -4.06 9.52 -5.10
N ILE A 143 -4.96 8.60 -4.74
CA ILE A 143 -4.61 7.33 -4.08
C ILE A 143 -3.65 6.50 -4.95
N SER A 144 -3.88 6.45 -6.26
CA SER A 144 -3.04 5.69 -7.20
C SER A 144 -1.61 6.23 -7.32
N LYS A 145 -1.32 7.46 -6.87
CA LYS A 145 0.05 8.00 -6.77
C LYS A 145 0.82 7.33 -5.63
N MET A 146 0.16 7.03 -4.51
CA MET A 146 0.76 6.41 -3.32
C MET A 146 0.84 4.89 -3.42
N MET A 147 -0.17 4.26 -4.03
CA MET A 147 -0.30 2.80 -4.09
C MET A 147 0.52 2.19 -5.23
N LYS A 148 1.84 2.39 -5.21
CA LYS A 148 2.79 1.81 -6.18
C LYS A 148 3.48 0.57 -5.63
N MET A 149 3.58 -0.46 -6.47
CA MET A 149 4.22 -1.72 -6.11
C MET A 149 5.75 -1.62 -6.00
N ASP A 150 6.38 -0.75 -6.79
CA ASP A 150 7.77 -0.33 -6.58
C ASP A 150 7.77 0.92 -5.69
N TRP A 151 8.45 0.84 -4.55
CA TRP A 151 8.44 1.93 -3.58
C TRP A 151 9.17 3.18 -4.09
N ARG A 152 10.06 3.05 -5.09
CA ARG A 152 10.80 4.18 -5.70
C ARG A 152 9.89 5.10 -6.52
N ASP A 153 8.75 4.58 -6.97
CA ASP A 153 7.77 5.34 -7.75
C ASP A 153 6.78 6.12 -6.86
N ARG A 154 6.86 5.97 -5.54
CA ARG A 154 5.95 6.66 -4.60
C ARG A 154 6.45 8.08 -4.36
N PRO A 155 5.55 9.08 -4.32
CA PRO A 155 5.91 10.44 -3.96
C PRO A 155 6.30 10.52 -2.49
N THR A 156 7.13 11.50 -2.15
CA THR A 156 7.42 11.86 -0.77
C THR A 156 6.21 12.51 -0.10
N ALA A 157 6.19 12.53 1.24
CA ALA A 157 5.14 13.23 1.98
C ALA A 157 5.03 14.72 1.59
N LYS A 158 6.17 15.36 1.29
CA LYS A 158 6.20 16.75 0.82
C LYS A 158 5.50 16.91 -0.52
N GLU A 159 5.82 16.07 -1.51
CA GLU A 159 5.20 16.12 -2.84
C GLU A 159 3.70 15.81 -2.76
N ILE A 160 3.28 14.91 -1.87
CA ILE A 160 1.86 14.66 -1.62
C ILE A 160 1.15 15.91 -1.09
N LEU A 161 1.77 16.67 -0.17
CA LEU A 161 1.19 17.90 0.37
C LEU A 161 1.10 19.03 -0.67
N GLU A 162 1.95 19.00 -1.69
CA GLU A 162 1.94 19.96 -2.80
C GLU A 162 1.01 19.52 -3.95
N ASP A 163 0.37 18.36 -3.83
CA ASP A 163 -0.49 17.80 -4.87
C ASP A 163 -1.75 18.64 -5.12
N GLU A 164 -2.15 18.73 -6.39
CA GLU A 164 -3.38 19.41 -6.80
C GLU A 164 -4.65 18.85 -6.15
N TRP A 165 -4.60 17.63 -5.59
CA TRP A 165 -5.71 17.07 -4.83
C TRP A 165 -6.16 17.97 -3.67
N TRP A 166 -5.21 18.66 -3.02
CA TRP A 166 -5.51 19.60 -1.92
C TRP A 166 -6.10 20.92 -2.40
N ASN A 167 -5.93 21.23 -3.68
CA ASN A 167 -6.55 22.38 -4.29
C ASN A 167 -7.99 21.98 -4.62
N ASP A 168 -8.96 22.60 -3.96
CA ASP A 168 -10.30 22.69 -4.50
C ASP A 168 -10.68 24.15 -4.69
N ASP A 169 -11.15 24.43 -5.91
CA ASP A 169 -12.09 25.51 -6.20
C ASP A 169 -13.41 25.17 -5.49
N THR A 170 -13.53 25.40 -4.17
CA THR A 170 -14.77 25.72 -3.42
C THR A 170 -14.54 25.64 -1.91
N VAL A 171 -14.58 26.81 -1.27
CA VAL A 171 -15.02 27.00 0.12
C VAL A 171 -16.54 26.92 0.16
#